data_AF-A0A5B2WV98-F1
#
_entry.id   AF-A0A5B2WV98-F1
#
_cell.length_a   1.000
_cell.length_b   1.000
_cell.length_c   1.000
_cell.angle_alpha   90.00
_cell.angle_beta   90.00
_cell.angle_gamma   90.00
#
_symmetry.space_group_name_H-M   'P 1'
#
loop_
_entity.id
_entity.type
_entity.pdbx_description
1 polymer ?
#
loop_
_entity_poly.entity_id
_entity_poly.type
_entity_poly.pdbx_seq_one_letter_code
_entity_poly.pdbx_strand_id
1 'polypeptide(L)'
;MTIRLQDGSTPRGLCQNGIIRTTGWLQIGSWAVSSGLWAALAGFFLFLPISYDLPWVSWLFAAVGFGVWKYYTTGLRPCSRAVNLAPCAAPELLPGQHFRLYGSAGPVGEVEMFELQPDGWTRIWLTGGEQLVLAPERQVWPVRLRN
;
A
#
# COMPACT_ATOMS: atom_id res chain seq x y z
N MET A 1 -11.53 -18.74 0.76
CA MET A 1 -10.46 -18.63 1.78
C MET A 1 -10.54 -17.27 2.46
N THR A 2 -10.10 -17.15 3.71
CA THR A 2 -10.20 -15.89 4.48
C THR A 2 -8.79 -15.35 4.74
N ILE A 3 -8.41 -14.26 4.10
CA ILE A 3 -7.12 -13.58 4.34
C ILE A 3 -7.11 -12.97 5.75
N ARG A 4 -6.06 -13.23 6.52
CA ARG A 4 -5.91 -12.78 7.91
C ARG A 4 -4.54 -12.15 8.16
N LEU A 5 -4.52 -11.14 9.03
CA LEU A 5 -3.28 -10.55 9.55
C LEU A 5 -2.64 -11.49 10.59
N GLN A 6 -1.39 -11.20 10.96
CA GLN A 6 -0.66 -11.96 11.99
C GLN A 6 -1.36 -11.95 13.36
N ASP A 7 -2.16 -10.91 13.65
CA ASP A 7 -2.95 -10.78 14.87
C ASP A 7 -4.35 -11.42 14.77
N GLY A 8 -4.65 -12.12 13.66
CA GLY A 8 -5.94 -12.77 13.40
C GLY A 8 -7.05 -11.83 12.90
N SER A 9 -6.80 -10.52 12.84
CA SER A 9 -7.78 -9.57 12.31
C SER A 9 -7.87 -9.63 10.78
N THR A 10 -8.98 -9.15 10.21
CA THR A 10 -9.12 -9.00 8.76
C THR A 10 -8.40 -7.71 8.33
N PRO A 11 -7.60 -7.73 7.24
CA PRO A 11 -7.02 -6.50 6.72
C PRO A 11 -8.11 -5.52 6.30
N ARG A 12 -7.95 -4.26 6.70
CA ARG A 12 -8.75 -3.15 6.18
C ARG A 12 -8.50 -3.00 4.68
N GLY A 13 -9.59 -2.79 3.93
CA GLY A 13 -9.50 -2.58 2.48
C GLY A 13 -9.29 -3.84 1.66
N LEU A 14 -9.59 -5.02 2.21
CA LEU A 14 -9.67 -6.26 1.47
C LEU A 14 -10.79 -6.19 0.42
N CYS A 15 -10.42 -6.31 -0.86
CA CYS A 15 -11.33 -6.37 -2.00
C CYS A 15 -11.82 -7.81 -2.24
N GLN A 16 -12.88 -7.96 -3.03
CA GLN A 16 -13.44 -9.27 -3.38
C GLN A 16 -12.47 -10.18 -4.15
N ASN A 17 -11.52 -9.59 -4.88
CA ASN A 17 -10.46 -10.28 -5.61
C ASN A 17 -9.21 -10.55 -4.75
N GLY A 18 -9.31 -10.48 -3.42
CA GLY A 18 -8.20 -10.78 -2.49
C GLY A 18 -7.11 -9.70 -2.41
N ILE A 19 -7.18 -8.66 -3.24
CA ILE A 19 -6.26 -7.53 -3.15
C ILE A 19 -6.57 -6.70 -1.90
N ILE A 20 -5.54 -6.30 -1.18
CA ILE A 20 -5.63 -5.44 -0.01
C ILE A 20 -5.19 -4.03 -0.40
N ARG A 21 -6.11 -3.07 -0.26
CA ARG A 21 -5.77 -1.65 -0.38
C ARG A 21 -4.87 -1.25 0.76
N THR A 22 -3.80 -0.54 0.43
CA THR A 22 -2.89 -0.02 1.44
C THR A 22 -2.83 1.49 1.44
N THR A 23 -2.62 2.06 2.62
CA THR A 23 -2.42 3.50 2.81
C THR A 23 -0.98 3.86 3.05
N GLY A 24 -0.72 5.14 2.88
CA GLY A 24 0.53 5.78 3.28
C GLY A 24 1.40 6.16 2.09
N TRP A 25 1.09 5.72 0.87
CA TRP A 25 1.94 5.96 -0.29
C TRP A 25 1.12 6.17 -1.57
N LEU A 26 1.39 7.27 -2.28
CA LEU A 26 1.10 7.48 -3.69
C LEU A 26 2.33 7.05 -4.48
N GLN A 27 2.15 6.34 -5.60
CA GLN A 27 3.26 5.98 -6.47
C GLN A 27 3.25 6.89 -7.70
N ILE A 28 4.34 7.62 -7.90
CA ILE A 28 4.58 8.45 -9.09
C ILE A 28 5.78 7.85 -9.80
N GLY A 29 5.54 7.11 -10.88
CA GLY A 29 6.59 6.33 -11.55
C GLY A 29 7.17 5.26 -10.63
N SER A 30 8.48 5.34 -10.35
CA SER A 30 9.20 4.45 -9.45
C SER A 30 9.28 4.97 -7.99
N TRP A 31 8.76 6.16 -7.71
CA TRP A 31 8.88 6.80 -6.40
C TRP A 31 7.61 6.66 -5.57
N ALA A 32 7.78 6.16 -4.35
CA ALA A 32 6.74 6.13 -3.34
C ALA A 32 6.76 7.45 -2.55
N VAL A 33 5.64 8.17 -2.53
CA VAL A 33 5.51 9.44 -1.82
C VAL A 33 4.39 9.39 -0.81
N SER A 34 4.59 9.95 0.38
CA SER A 34 3.60 9.88 1.45
C SER A 34 2.29 10.59 1.08
N SER A 35 1.21 9.83 0.93
CA SER A 35 -0.12 10.40 0.61
C SER A 35 -0.68 11.29 1.73
N GLY A 36 -0.38 10.97 3.00
CA GLY A 36 -0.77 11.79 4.14
C GLY A 36 0.03 13.09 4.23
N LEU A 37 1.32 13.05 3.87
CA LEU A 37 2.13 14.27 3.78
C LEU A 37 1.60 15.20 2.68
N TRP A 38 1.26 14.66 1.51
CA TRP A 38 0.64 15.45 0.45
C TRP A 38 -0.68 16.07 0.87
N ALA A 39 -1.52 15.35 1.62
CA ALA A 39 -2.76 15.92 2.15
C ALA A 39 -2.50 17.07 3.14
N ALA A 40 -1.49 16.93 4.01
CA ALA A 40 -1.10 18.00 4.92
C ALA A 40 -0.53 19.22 4.17
N LEU A 41 0.35 18.99 3.20
CA LEU A 41 0.92 20.05 2.35
C LEU A 41 -0.15 20.75 1.53
N ALA A 42 -1.11 20.01 0.96
CA ALA A 42 -2.24 20.59 0.25
C ALA A 42 -3.06 21.51 1.17
N GLY A 43 -3.38 21.05 2.38
CA GLY A 43 -4.06 21.87 3.38
C GLY A 43 -3.27 23.14 3.74
N PHE A 44 -1.95 23.00 3.96
CA PHE A 44 -1.06 24.12 4.24
C PHE A 44 -1.04 25.15 3.10
N PHE A 45 -0.77 24.71 1.87
CA PHE A 45 -0.58 25.60 0.71
C PHE A 45 -1.88 26.24 0.23
N LEU A 46 -3.03 25.56 0.35
CA LEU A 46 -4.34 26.12 0.00
C LEU A 46 -4.67 27.37 0.81
N PHE A 47 -4.16 27.46 2.05
CA PHE A 47 -4.45 28.57 2.97
C PHE A 47 -3.28 29.52 3.20
N LEU A 48 -2.14 29.26 2.56
CA LEU A 48 -0.98 30.16 2.59
C LEU A 48 -1.31 31.60 2.17
N PRO A 49 -2.11 31.86 1.11
CA PRO A 49 -2.45 33.23 0.69
C PRO A 49 -3.25 34.01 1.74
N ILE A 50 -3.98 33.33 2.62
CA ILE A 50 -4.87 33.92 3.63
C ILE A 50 -4.13 34.11 4.97
N SER A 51 -2.94 33.52 5.11
CA SER A 51 -2.18 33.46 6.37
C SER A 51 -1.31 34.68 6.68
N TYR A 52 -1.38 35.74 5.87
CA TYR A 52 -0.57 36.96 6.06
C TYR A 52 -0.78 37.60 7.44
N ASP A 53 -2.01 37.63 7.94
CA ASP A 53 -2.34 38.23 9.24
C ASP A 53 -2.24 37.23 10.40
N LEU A 54 -2.28 35.93 10.11
CA LEU A 54 -2.31 34.84 11.11
C LEU A 54 -1.46 33.65 10.62
N PRO A 55 -0.14 33.67 10.84
CA PRO A 55 0.78 32.66 10.29
C PRO A 55 0.50 31.22 10.76
N TRP A 56 -0.14 31.07 11.92
CA TRP A 56 -0.50 29.77 12.50
C TRP A 56 -1.68 29.10 11.77
N VAL A 57 -2.46 29.83 10.98
CA VAL A 57 -3.63 29.31 10.26
C VAL A 57 -3.23 28.25 9.24
N SER A 58 -2.13 28.43 8.50
CA SER A 58 -1.64 27.44 7.54
C SER A 58 -1.29 26.11 8.20
N TRP A 59 -0.74 26.15 9.42
CA TRP A 59 -0.46 24.95 10.21
C TRP A 59 -1.72 24.24 10.68
N LEU A 60 -2.75 25.01 11.08
CA LEU A 60 -4.06 24.45 11.41
C LEU A 60 -4.67 23.73 10.20
N PHE A 61 -4.63 24.34 9.02
CA PHE A 61 -5.16 23.71 7.80
C PHE A 61 -4.32 22.52 7.32
N ALA A 62 -3.02 22.48 7.61
CA ALA A 62 -2.21 21.27 7.40
C ALA A 62 -2.73 20.10 8.24
N ALA A 63 -3.06 20.37 9.52
CA ALA A 63 -3.65 19.37 10.42
C ALA A 63 -5.04 18.94 9.94
N VAL A 64 -5.87 19.88 9.46
CA VAL A 64 -7.19 19.57 8.86
C VAL A 64 -7.03 18.69 7.62
N GLY A 65 -6.12 19.02 6.71
CA GLY A 65 -5.85 18.22 5.51
C GLY A 65 -5.43 16.80 5.83
N PHE A 66 -4.52 16.62 6.79
CA PHE A 66 -4.15 15.30 7.30
C PHE A 66 -5.33 14.58 7.97
N GLY A 67 -6.13 15.29 8.75
CA GLY A 67 -7.32 14.76 9.42
C GLY A 67 -8.36 14.24 8.43
N VAL A 68 -8.65 14.98 7.36
CA VAL A 68 -9.54 14.57 6.27
C VAL A 68 -8.98 13.33 5.57
N TRP A 69 -7.69 13.30 5.26
CA TRP A 69 -7.05 12.12 4.67
C TRP A 69 -7.15 10.90 5.58
N LYS A 70 -6.92 11.07 6.89
CA LYS A 70 -7.03 9.98 7.87
C LYS A 70 -8.46 9.47 7.94
N TYR A 71 -9.44 10.36 8.06
CA TYR A 71 -10.86 10.00 8.07
C TYR A 71 -11.27 9.23 6.80
N TYR A 72 -10.85 9.71 5.63
CA TYR A 72 -11.11 9.04 4.37
C TYR A 72 -10.53 7.63 4.34
N THR A 73 -9.28 7.46 4.77
CA THR A 73 -8.53 6.21 4.68
C THR A 73 -8.83 5.21 5.80
N THR A 74 -9.46 5.64 6.90
CA THR A 74 -9.90 4.73 7.97
C THR A 74 -11.41 4.48 7.95
N GLY A 75 -12.21 5.42 7.48
CA GLY A 75 -13.68 5.36 7.51
C GLY A 75 -14.32 5.09 6.14
N LEU A 76 -14.10 5.97 5.17
CA LEU A 76 -14.81 5.93 3.88
C LEU A 76 -14.26 4.87 2.92
N ARG A 77 -12.93 4.80 2.81
CA ARG A 77 -12.21 3.80 2.03
C ARG A 77 -11.12 3.20 2.91
N PRO A 78 -11.49 2.27 3.80
CA PRO A 78 -10.55 1.68 4.74
C PRO A 78 -9.41 1.00 3.99
N CYS A 79 -8.20 1.17 4.49
CA CYS A 79 -7.00 0.50 3.98
C CYS A 79 -6.10 0.07 5.13
N SER A 80 -5.23 -0.90 4.86
CA SER A 80 -4.20 -1.37 5.80
C SER A 80 -2.89 -0.61 5.60
N ARG A 81 -2.07 -0.48 6.64
CA ARG A 81 -0.68 -0.06 6.50
C ARG A 81 0.18 -1.26 6.09
N ALA A 82 1.01 -1.08 5.07
CA ALA A 82 2.01 -2.07 4.67
C ALA A 82 3.41 -1.54 4.96
N VAL A 83 4.19 -2.32 5.72
CA VAL A 83 5.60 -2.07 6.01
C VAL A 83 6.41 -2.99 5.11
N ASN A 84 7.20 -2.41 4.20
CA ASN A 84 8.06 -3.18 3.32
C ASN A 84 9.16 -3.89 4.14
N LEU A 85 9.41 -5.14 3.79
CA LEU A 85 10.55 -5.92 4.25
C LEU A 85 11.69 -5.79 3.23
N ALA A 86 12.79 -6.52 3.46
CA ALA A 86 13.88 -6.59 2.50
C ALA A 86 13.35 -7.12 1.16
N PRO A 87 13.71 -6.50 0.01
CA PRO A 87 13.33 -7.01 -1.29
C PRO A 87 13.98 -8.37 -1.52
N CYS A 88 13.25 -9.26 -2.19
CA CYS A 88 13.72 -10.61 -2.54
C CYS A 88 13.36 -10.95 -3.99
N ALA A 89 13.88 -12.06 -4.50
CA ALA A 89 13.46 -12.60 -5.78
C ALA A 89 12.04 -13.19 -5.68
N ALA A 90 11.27 -13.15 -6.79
CA ALA A 90 9.91 -13.69 -6.82
C ALA A 90 9.79 -15.16 -6.36
N PRO A 91 10.73 -16.08 -6.69
CA PRO A 91 10.67 -17.47 -6.21
C PRO A 91 10.89 -17.65 -4.71
N GLU A 92 11.41 -16.64 -4.02
CA GLU A 92 11.61 -16.68 -2.57
C GLU A 92 10.32 -16.38 -1.79
N LEU A 93 9.26 -15.93 -2.47
CA LEU A 93 7.96 -15.73 -1.85
C LEU A 93 7.35 -17.07 -1.45
N LEU A 94 6.89 -17.16 -0.22
CA LEU A 94 6.21 -18.35 0.30
C LEU A 94 4.68 -18.18 0.26
N PRO A 95 3.91 -19.26 0.09
CA PRO A 95 2.47 -19.25 0.32
C PRO A 95 2.10 -18.61 1.66
N GLY A 96 1.05 -17.80 1.67
CA GLY A 96 0.58 -17.01 2.81
C GLY A 96 1.36 -15.70 3.04
N GLN A 97 2.44 -15.44 2.30
CA GLN A 97 3.14 -14.15 2.39
C GLN A 97 2.40 -13.06 1.61
N HIS A 98 2.50 -11.85 2.14
CA HIS A 98 1.96 -10.65 1.52
C HIS A 98 3.07 -9.90 0.78
N PHE A 99 2.81 -9.41 -0.42
CA PHE A 99 3.76 -8.60 -1.18
C PHE A 99 3.08 -7.49 -2.01
N ARG A 100 3.84 -6.47 -2.40
CA ARG A 100 3.36 -5.38 -3.27
C ARG A 100 3.23 -5.84 -4.72
N LEU A 101 2.09 -5.56 -5.34
CA LEU A 101 1.82 -5.98 -6.72
C LEU A 101 2.61 -5.17 -7.77
N TYR A 102 2.83 -3.88 -7.51
CA TYR A 102 3.33 -2.92 -8.53
C TYR A 102 4.64 -2.20 -8.14
N GLY A 103 5.55 -2.89 -7.45
CA GLY A 103 6.85 -2.34 -7.05
C GLY A 103 6.96 -2.12 -5.55
N SER A 104 7.53 -1.01 -5.10
CA SER A 104 7.74 -0.74 -3.66
C SER A 104 6.52 -0.12 -2.95
N ALA A 105 5.46 0.23 -3.69
CA ALA A 105 4.24 0.82 -3.17
C ALA A 105 2.99 0.24 -3.84
N GLY A 106 1.80 0.65 -3.36
CA GLY A 106 0.52 0.27 -3.94
C GLY A 106 -0.17 -0.93 -3.28
N PRO A 107 -1.17 -1.55 -3.94
CA PRO A 107 -1.92 -2.66 -3.37
C PRO A 107 -1.04 -3.87 -3.06
N VAL A 108 -1.55 -4.71 -2.15
CA VAL A 108 -0.88 -5.91 -1.68
C VAL A 108 -1.73 -7.13 -2.02
N GLY A 109 -1.09 -8.20 -2.44
CA GLY A 109 -1.70 -9.52 -2.58
C GLY A 109 -1.09 -10.51 -1.60
N GLU A 110 -1.85 -11.55 -1.27
CA GLU A 110 -1.35 -12.73 -0.56
C GLU A 110 -1.05 -13.83 -1.58
N VAL A 111 0.11 -14.47 -1.47
CA VAL A 111 0.52 -15.59 -2.33
C VAL A 111 -0.26 -16.83 -1.91
N GLU A 112 -1.04 -17.41 -2.83
CA GLU A 112 -1.66 -18.72 -2.62
C GLU A 112 -0.69 -19.82 -3.04
N MET A 113 -0.11 -19.68 -4.24
CA MET A 113 0.84 -20.62 -4.81
C MET A 113 1.74 -19.92 -5.83
N PHE A 114 2.88 -20.53 -6.13
CA PHE A 114 3.76 -20.07 -7.19
C PHE A 114 4.34 -21.26 -7.96
N GLU A 115 4.75 -20.99 -9.19
CA GLU A 115 5.37 -21.94 -10.11
C GLU A 115 6.54 -21.23 -10.80
N LEU A 116 7.73 -21.82 -10.70
CA LEU A 116 8.90 -21.38 -11.45
C LEU A 116 8.89 -22.07 -12.81
N GLN A 117 8.84 -21.28 -13.88
CA GLN A 117 8.87 -21.79 -15.24
C GLN A 117 10.32 -22.07 -15.69
N PRO A 118 10.52 -22.98 -16.67
CA PRO A 118 11.86 -23.35 -17.14
C PRO A 118 12.69 -22.19 -17.71
N ASP A 119 12.03 -21.13 -18.18
CA ASP A 119 12.63 -19.89 -18.70
C ASP A 119 12.98 -18.87 -17.59
N GLY A 120 12.81 -19.25 -16.31
CA GLY A 120 13.09 -18.43 -15.14
C GLY A 120 11.95 -17.48 -14.75
N TRP A 121 10.85 -17.43 -15.51
CA TRP A 121 9.70 -16.61 -15.13
C TRP A 121 8.94 -17.25 -13.96
N THR A 122 8.45 -16.43 -13.05
CA THR A 122 7.68 -16.90 -11.89
C THR A 122 6.21 -16.57 -12.08
N ARG A 123 5.36 -17.60 -12.08
CA ARG A 123 3.91 -17.45 -12.06
C ARG A 123 3.43 -17.51 -10.62
N ILE A 124 2.64 -16.52 -10.21
CA ILE A 124 2.10 -16.41 -8.86
C ILE A 124 0.58 -16.35 -8.96
N TRP A 125 -0.10 -17.14 -8.14
CA TRP A 125 -1.54 -17.04 -7.94
C TRP A 125 -1.79 -16.40 -6.57
N LEU A 126 -2.72 -15.46 -6.54
CA LEU A 126 -3.12 -14.77 -5.32
C LEU A 126 -4.36 -15.45 -4.73
N THR A 127 -4.50 -15.43 -3.40
CA THR A 127 -5.62 -16.03 -2.65
C THR A 127 -7.03 -15.50 -3.05
N GLY A 128 -7.10 -14.47 -3.91
CA GLY A 128 -8.35 -13.95 -4.49
C GLY A 128 -8.57 -14.26 -5.98
N GLY A 129 -7.77 -15.17 -6.56
CA GLY A 129 -7.93 -15.69 -7.91
C GLY A 129 -7.22 -14.91 -9.02
N GLU A 130 -6.52 -13.82 -8.69
CA GLU A 130 -5.69 -13.11 -9.66
C GLU A 130 -4.35 -13.83 -9.88
N GLN A 131 -3.88 -13.82 -11.14
CA GLN A 131 -2.62 -14.45 -11.53
C GLN A 131 -1.64 -13.39 -12.05
N LEU A 132 -0.39 -13.50 -11.64
CA LEU A 132 0.70 -12.62 -12.03
C LEU A 132 1.85 -13.44 -12.60
N VAL A 133 2.55 -12.86 -13.58
CA VAL A 133 3.76 -13.45 -14.18
C VAL A 133 4.87 -12.42 -14.02
N LEU A 134 5.92 -12.82 -13.29
CA LEU A 134 7.04 -11.97 -12.92
C LEU A 134 8.31 -12.44 -13.62
N ALA A 135 9.08 -11.48 -14.14
CA ALA A 135 10.36 -11.75 -14.77
C ALA A 135 11.39 -12.26 -13.75
N PRO A 136 12.36 -13.09 -14.16
CA PRO A 136 13.35 -13.69 -13.26
C PRO A 136 14.12 -12.66 -12.41
N GLU A 137 14.48 -11.52 -13.00
CA GLU A 137 15.24 -10.47 -12.31
C GLU A 137 14.37 -9.47 -11.54
N ARG A 138 13.04 -9.64 -11.58
CA ARG A 138 12.13 -8.72 -10.92
C ARG A 138 12.17 -8.95 -9.42
N GLN A 139 12.71 -7.97 -8.70
CA GLN A 139 12.57 -7.92 -7.25
C GLN A 139 11.12 -7.67 -6.85
N VAL A 140 10.68 -8.38 -5.83
CA VAL A 140 9.41 -8.20 -5.16
C VAL A 140 9.64 -7.60 -3.78
N TRP A 141 8.59 -6.95 -3.26
CA TRP A 141 8.64 -6.30 -1.95
C TRP A 141 7.65 -7.02 -1.03
N PRO A 142 8.11 -8.02 -0.26
CA PRO A 142 7.32 -8.59 0.81
C PRO A 142 6.94 -7.51 1.81
N VAL A 143 5.77 -7.65 2.41
CA VAL A 143 5.25 -6.67 3.37
C VAL A 143 4.73 -7.33 4.62
N ARG A 144 4.86 -6.61 5.73
CA ARG A 144 4.07 -6.86 6.93
C ARG A 144 2.89 -5.90 6.95
N LEU A 145 1.68 -6.44 6.89
CA LEU A 145 0.46 -5.67 7.01
C LEU A 145 0.11 -5.41 8.48
N ARG A 146 -0.45 -4.22 8.71
CA ARG A 146 -1.00 -3.77 9.99
C ARG A 146 -2.26 -2.97 9.70
N ASN A 147 -3.26 -3.06 10.56
CA ASN A 147 -4.37 -2.12 10.52
C ASN A 147 -3.89 -0.78 11.06
#